data_AF-A0A2S6AYU0-F1
#
_entry.id   AF-A0A2S6AYU0-F1
#
_cell.length_a   1.000
_cell.length_b   1.000
_cell.length_c   1.000
_cell.angle_alpha   90.00
_cell.angle_beta   90.00
_cell.angle_gamma   90.00
#
_symmetry.space_group_name_H-M   'P 1'
#
loop_
_entity.id
_entity.type
_entity.pdbx_description
1 polymer ?
#
loop_
_entity_poly.entity_id
_entity_poly.type
_entity_poly.pdbx_seq_one_letter_code
_entity_poly.pdbx_strand_id
1 'polypeptide(L)'
;VVAVLVLVIIPLAFGLREPKTAALAGHREQAVLQAVGEAFRYPSFGLLMARYFVCGFKLAFIGIHMPTYLRDRALPAEVAGYALALIGLFNVFGTYTEGLL
;
A
#
# COMPACT_ATOMS: atom_id res chain seq x y z
N VAL A 1 14.83 12.76 0.95
CA VAL A 1 13.60 13.23 0.28
C VAL A 1 12.38 12.39 0.65
N VAL A 2 12.35 11.08 0.36
CA VAL A 2 11.19 10.21 0.70
C VAL A 2 10.89 10.15 2.21
N ALA A 3 11.93 10.03 3.05
CA ALA A 3 11.74 10.05 4.51
C ALA A 3 11.13 11.38 5.02
N VAL A 4 11.48 12.50 4.41
CA VAL A 4 10.94 13.84 4.74
C VAL A 4 9.47 13.95 4.30
N LEU A 5 9.14 13.43 3.11
CA LEU A 5 7.75 13.36 2.63
C LEU A 5 6.86 12.49 3.53
N VAL A 6 7.37 11.34 4.00
CA VAL A 6 6.65 10.47 4.95
C VAL A 6 6.40 11.19 6.28
N LEU A 7 7.38 11.95 6.76
CA LEU A 7 7.24 12.71 8.00
C LEU A 7 6.14 13.78 7.93
N VAL A 8 5.92 14.36 6.74
CA VAL A 8 4.87 15.35 6.47
C VAL A 8 3.49 14.72 6.32
N ILE A 9 3.39 13.43 5.96
CA ILE A 9 2.10 12.72 5.85
C ILE A 9 1.43 12.55 7.22
N ILE A 10 2.21 12.35 8.29
CA ILE A 10 1.70 12.12 9.65
C ILE A 10 0.83 13.30 10.14
N PRO A 11 1.29 14.56 10.18
CA PRO A 11 0.45 15.68 10.59
C PRO A 11 -0.71 15.93 9.62
N LEU A 12 -0.52 15.70 8.33
CA LEU A 12 -1.57 15.89 7.32
C LEU A 12 -2.71 14.87 7.45
N ALA A 13 -2.40 13.65 7.91
CA ALA A 13 -3.38 12.60 8.17
C ALA A 13 -4.34 12.96 9.32
N PHE A 14 -3.90 13.74 10.31
CA PHE A 14 -4.79 14.23 11.37
C PHE A 14 -5.77 15.29 10.85
N GLY A 15 -5.37 16.10 9.85
CA GLY A 15 -6.22 17.13 9.25
C GLY A 15 -7.21 16.61 8.20
N LEU A 16 -6.89 15.49 7.53
CA LEU A 16 -7.76 14.83 6.54
C LEU A 16 -8.61 13.70 7.11
N ARG A 17 -8.62 13.50 8.43
CA ARG A 17 -9.39 12.43 9.06
C ARG A 17 -10.88 12.68 8.84
N GLU A 18 -11.45 11.99 7.85
CA GLU A 18 -12.88 12.05 7.57
C GLU A 18 -13.63 11.61 8.85
N PRO A 19 -14.71 12.33 9.24
CA PRO A 19 -15.57 11.87 10.31
C PRO A 19 -16.05 10.46 9.97
N LYS A 20 -16.13 9.56 10.95
CA LYS A 20 -16.71 8.23 10.77
C LYS A 20 -18.14 8.39 10.25
N THR A 21 -18.33 8.44 8.94
CA THR A 21 -19.64 8.35 8.32
C THR A 21 -20.14 6.97 8.65
N ALA A 22 -21.20 6.89 9.47
CA ALA A 22 -21.91 5.65 9.70
C ALA A 22 -22.17 5.03 8.33
N ALA A 23 -21.64 3.82 8.10
CA ALA A 23 -21.98 3.08 6.91
C ALA A 23 -23.51 3.04 6.85
N LEU A 24 -24.10 3.63 5.80
CA LEU A 24 -25.49 3.36 5.48
C LEU A 24 -25.54 1.90 5.07
N ALA A 25 -25.61 1.02 6.06
CA ALA A 25 -25.84 -0.40 5.94
C ALA A 25 -27.31 -0.63 5.54
N GLY A 26 -27.72 -0.04 4.42
CA GLY A 26 -28.86 -0.53 3.67
C GLY A 26 -28.33 -1.63 2.77
N HIS A 27 -28.70 -2.88 3.02
CA HIS A 27 -28.49 -3.97 2.06
C HIS A 27 -29.23 -3.61 0.76
N ARG A 28 -28.53 -2.95 -0.17
CA ARG A 28 -28.96 -2.86 -1.55
C ARG A 28 -28.52 -4.15 -2.21
N GLU A 29 -29.46 -4.91 -2.76
CA GLU A 29 -29.11 -5.94 -3.74
C GLU A 29 -28.56 -5.24 -4.97
N GLN A 30 -27.24 -5.18 -5.07
CA GLN A 30 -26.53 -4.58 -6.21
C GLN A 30 -25.63 -5.64 -6.84
N ALA A 31 -25.69 -5.74 -8.16
CA ALA A 31 -24.83 -6.64 -8.91
C ALA A 31 -23.36 -6.18 -8.78
N VAL A 32 -22.42 -7.13 -8.83
CA VAL A 32 -20.97 -6.84 -8.69
C VAL A 32 -20.51 -5.75 -9.68
N LEU A 33 -20.98 -5.80 -10.94
CA LEU A 33 -20.64 -4.79 -11.94
C LEU A 33 -21.14 -3.38 -11.56
N GLN A 34 -22.32 -3.29 -10.93
CA GLN A 34 -22.87 -2.02 -10.47
C GLN A 34 -22.06 -1.45 -9.31
N ALA A 35 -21.65 -2.30 -8.36
CA ALA A 35 -20.79 -1.89 -7.25
C ALA A 35 -19.43 -1.37 -7.74
N VAL A 36 -18.82 -2.04 -8.72
CA VAL A 36 -17.55 -1.61 -9.32
C VAL A 36 -17.74 -0.27 -10.05
N GLY A 37 -18.79 -0.13 -10.87
CA GLY A 37 -19.10 1.12 -11.56
C GLY A 37 -19.32 2.29 -10.59
N GLU A 38 -20.01 2.03 -9.47
CA GLU A 38 -20.24 3.00 -8.41
C GLU A 38 -18.95 3.38 -7.68
N ALA A 39 -18.09 2.41 -7.35
CA ALA A 39 -16.79 2.65 -6.69
C ALA A 39 -15.89 3.60 -7.50
N PHE A 40 -15.84 3.45 -8.82
CA PHE A 40 -15.06 4.34 -9.68
C PHE A 40 -15.60 5.78 -9.76
N ARG A 41 -16.84 6.04 -9.32
CA ARG A 41 -17.39 7.41 -9.23
C ARG A 41 -16.86 8.18 -8.02
N TYR A 42 -16.31 7.49 -7.01
CA TYR A 42 -15.70 8.13 -5.84
C TYR A 42 -14.22 8.43 -6.09
N PRO A 43 -13.78 9.70 -6.05
CA PRO A 43 -12.38 10.05 -6.30
C PRO A 43 -11.43 9.45 -5.26
N SER A 44 -11.88 9.28 -4.02
CA SER A 44 -11.13 8.62 -2.95
C SER A 44 -10.75 7.17 -3.29
N PHE A 45 -11.66 6.43 -3.94
CA PHE A 45 -11.39 5.07 -4.41
C PHE A 45 -10.29 5.07 -5.50
N GLY A 46 -10.34 6.02 -6.44
CA GLY A 46 -9.29 6.19 -7.45
C GLY A 46 -7.92 6.48 -6.85
N LEU A 47 -7.86 7.39 -5.86
CA LEU A 47 -6.61 7.69 -5.14
C LEU A 47 -6.07 6.49 -4.36
N LEU A 48 -6.95 5.70 -3.74
CA LEU A 48 -6.57 4.47 -3.03
C LEU A 48 -5.99 3.43 -3.98
N MET A 49 -6.64 3.20 -5.13
CA MET A 49 -6.17 2.30 -6.17
C MET A 49 -4.81 2.72 -6.73
N ALA A 50 -4.63 4.02 -6.99
CA ALA A 50 -3.34 4.55 -7.45
C ALA A 50 -2.22 4.30 -6.44
N ARG A 51 -2.48 4.49 -5.14
CA ARG A 51 -1.52 4.18 -4.08
C ARG A 51 -1.17 2.69 -4.05
N TYR A 52 -2.17 1.81 -4.10
CA TYR A 52 -1.94 0.36 -4.12
C TYR A 52 -1.08 -0.05 -5.33
N PHE A 53 -1.36 0.51 -6.50
CA PHE A 53 -0.57 0.28 -7.70
C PHE A 53 0.89 0.73 -7.54
N VAL A 54 1.13 1.97 -7.09
CA VAL A 54 2.49 2.50 -6.89
C VAL A 54 3.27 1.70 -5.85
N CYS A 55 2.60 1.27 -4.78
CA CYS A 55 3.19 0.41 -3.75
C CYS A 55 3.62 -0.93 -4.34
N GLY A 56 2.72 -1.63 -5.05
CA GLY A 56 3.01 -2.92 -5.68
C GLY A 56 4.13 -2.83 -6.72
N PHE A 57 4.09 -1.80 -7.57
CA PHE A 57 5.15 -1.54 -8.55
C PHE A 57 6.52 -1.37 -7.89
N LYS A 58 6.59 -0.63 -6.77
CA LYS A 58 7.83 -0.44 -6.01
C LYS A 58 8.38 -1.77 -5.49
N LEU A 59 7.51 -2.60 -4.91
CA LEU A 59 7.89 -3.91 -4.37
C LEU A 59 8.40 -4.83 -5.48
N ALA A 60 7.70 -4.90 -6.61
CA ALA A 60 8.12 -5.70 -7.76
C ALA A 60 9.47 -5.23 -8.33
N PHE A 61 9.67 -3.92 -8.46
CA PHE A 61 10.93 -3.33 -8.91
C PHE A 61 12.10 -3.74 -8.01
N ILE A 62 11.94 -3.64 -6.69
CA ILE A 62 12.97 -4.05 -5.72
C ILE A 62 13.24 -5.55 -5.85
N GLY A 63 12.20 -6.39 -5.93
CA GLY A 63 12.33 -7.84 -6.08
C GLY A 63 13.15 -8.26 -7.30
N ILE A 64 12.98 -7.58 -8.43
CA ILE A 64 13.65 -7.93 -9.69
C ILE A 64 15.06 -7.34 -9.77
N HIS A 65 15.26 -6.08 -9.38
CA HIS A 65 16.52 -5.36 -9.64
C HIS A 65 17.52 -5.41 -8.49
N MET A 66 17.06 -5.57 -7.24
CA MET A 66 17.94 -5.58 -6.08
C MET A 66 18.96 -6.74 -6.09
N PRO A 67 18.60 -7.99 -6.47
CA PRO A 67 19.55 -9.10 -6.49
C PRO A 67 20.71 -8.85 -7.47
N THR A 68 20.41 -8.34 -8.67
CA THR A 68 21.41 -8.04 -9.70
C THR A 68 22.33 -6.91 -9.24
N TYR A 69 21.76 -5.86 -8.64
CA TYR A 69 22.53 -4.75 -8.09
C TYR A 69 23.52 -5.19 -6.99
N LEU A 70 23.08 -6.07 -6.10
CA LEU A 70 23.93 -6.59 -5.02
C LEU A 70 25.04 -7.50 -5.55
N ARG A 71 24.73 -8.32 -6.57
CA ARG A 71 25.72 -9.14 -7.28
C ARG A 71 26.82 -8.27 -7.90
N ASP A 72 26.45 -7.16 -8.55
CA ASP A 72 27.40 -6.24 -9.18
C ASP A 72 28.28 -5.50 -8.14
N ARG A 73 27.86 -5.47 -6.88
CA ARG A 73 28.64 -4.94 -5.74
C ARG A 73 29.46 -6.01 -5.01
N ALA A 74 29.54 -7.22 -5.55
CA ALA A 74 30.21 -8.38 -4.95
C ALA A 74 29.71 -8.70 -3.53
N LEU A 75 28.45 -8.39 -3.23
CA LEU A 75 27.82 -8.72 -1.95
C LEU A 75 27.22 -10.14 -1.99
N PRO A 76 27.16 -10.84 -0.84
CA PRO A 76 26.54 -12.17 -0.77
C PRO A 76 25.06 -12.12 -1.18
N ALA A 77 24.62 -13.08 -1.99
CA ALA A 77 23.23 -13.18 -2.44
C ALA A 77 22.22 -13.32 -1.29
N GLU A 78 22.67 -13.85 -0.15
CA GLU A 78 21.89 -13.98 1.08
C GLU A 78 21.38 -12.63 1.61
N VAL A 79 22.14 -11.55 1.42
CA VAL A 79 21.72 -10.20 1.84
C VAL A 79 20.48 -9.74 1.09
N ALA A 80 20.38 -10.06 -0.20
CA ALA A 80 19.18 -9.78 -1.01
C ALA A 80 17.97 -10.56 -0.48
N GLY A 81 18.19 -11.83 -0.15
CA GLY A 81 17.17 -12.72 0.42
C GLY A 81 16.65 -12.21 1.77
N TYR A 82 17.54 -11.85 2.70
CA TYR A 82 17.16 -11.30 4.00
C TYR A 82 16.39 -9.98 3.86
N ALA A 83 16.83 -9.09 2.96
CA ALA A 83 16.12 -7.84 2.72
C ALA A 83 14.70 -8.07 2.19
N LEU A 84 14.53 -8.95 1.20
CA LEU A 84 13.22 -9.29 0.66
C LEU A 84 12.32 -9.96 1.70
N ALA A 85 12.87 -10.84 2.53
CA ALA A 85 12.15 -11.48 3.63
C ALA A 85 11.65 -10.45 4.66
N LEU A 86 12.51 -9.50 5.06
CA LEU A 86 12.12 -8.42 5.98
C LEU A 86 11.06 -7.50 5.38
N ILE A 87 11.20 -7.12 4.10
CA ILE A 87 10.19 -6.33 3.39
C ILE A 87 8.83 -7.03 3.42
N GLY A 88 8.80 -8.35 3.12
CA GLY A 88 7.58 -9.15 3.17
C GLY A 88 6.98 -9.22 4.57
N LEU A 89 7.81 -9.48 5.59
CA LEU A 89 7.38 -9.56 6.99
C LEU A 89 6.70 -8.28 7.46
N PHE A 90 7.32 -7.12 7.21
CA PHE A 90 6.75 -5.84 7.63
C PHE A 90 5.48 -5.48 6.85
N ASN A 91 5.35 -5.92 5.59
CA ASN A 91 4.12 -5.71 4.81
C ASN A 91 2.94 -6.50 5.40
N VAL A 92 3.15 -7.78 5.70
CA VAL A 92 2.12 -8.65 6.31
C VAL A 92 1.76 -8.12 7.70
N PHE A 93 2.76 -7.86 8.54
CA PHE A 93 2.55 -7.37 9.89
C PHE A 93 1.77 -6.05 9.89
N GLY A 94 2.19 -5.07 9.09
CA GLY A 94 1.51 -3.77 9.01
C GLY A 94 0.06 -3.88 8.51
N THR A 95 -0.18 -4.70 7.48
CA THR A 95 -1.54 -4.90 6.96
C THR A 95 -2.45 -5.58 8.00
N TYR A 96 -1.90 -6.53 8.76
CA TYR A 96 -2.65 -7.22 9.81
C TYR A 96 -2.98 -6.31 11.00
N THR A 97 -2.03 -5.47 11.43
CA THR A 97 -2.27 -4.53 12.54
C THR A 97 -3.29 -3.45 12.17
N GLU A 98 -3.22 -2.88 10.96
CA GLU A 98 -4.20 -1.89 10.49
C GLU A 98 -5.58 -2.51 10.25
N GLY A 99 -5.65 -3.81 9.91
CA GLY A 99 -6.92 -4.54 9.80
C GLY A 99 -7.56 -4.89 11.15
N LEU A 100 -6.79 -4.85 12.24
CA LEU A 100 -7.27 -5.07 13.61
C LEU A 100 -7.70 -3.79 14.32
N LEU A 101 -7.14 -2.63 13.94
CA LEU A 101 -7.39 -1.30 14.52
C LEU A 101 -8.64 -0.62 13.95
#